data_AF-A0A960J5A9-F1
#
_entry.id   AF-A0A960J5A9-F1
#
_cell.length_a   1.000
_cell.length_b   1.000
_cell.length_c   1.000
_cell.angle_alpha   90.00
_cell.angle_beta   90.00
_cell.angle_gamma   90.00
#
_symmetry.space_group_name_H-M   'P 1'
#
loop_
_entity.id
_entity.type
_entity.pdbx_description
1 polymer ?
#
loop_
_entity_poly.entity_id
_entity_poly.type
_entity_poly.pdbx_seq_one_letter_code
_entity_poly.pdbx_strand_id
1 'polypeptide(L)'
;MSAAVANYPPMYGVGRTVRVLIQGLEDEEGPRGTVFRAVTPRYFETLGIPILRGRTFVHSDSVGGEQVVIVDRILADRFFSSEDPIGREIIVNESRVHGDVVRRIVGIASDTKQQALIDEAEGWNGGVVYIPHAQGATQYVDYQVGFRGNLAIFSRRSGDPGVLARPVEEVIRLVDRQQPIRRIGTLRKLIEETDAVSCCSMKPLRLHLALLSVFALFGLTTVSIGPYSAVSYVVEQRTQEIGTRMAH
;
A
#
# COMPACT_ATOMS: atom_id res chain seq x y z
N MET A 1 13.01 6.76 26.39
CA MET A 1 13.45 6.50 25.01
C MET A 1 12.93 5.12 24.63
N SER A 2 12.23 4.98 23.51
CA SER A 2 11.69 3.69 23.04
C SER A 2 12.05 3.47 21.58
N ALA A 3 12.15 2.21 21.17
CA ALA A 3 12.46 1.83 19.81
C ALA A 3 11.62 0.62 19.39
N ALA A 4 11.25 0.59 18.12
CA ALA A 4 10.45 -0.47 17.55
C ALA A 4 10.78 -0.66 16.07
N VAL A 5 10.40 -1.81 15.55
CA VAL A 5 10.64 -2.20 14.16
C VAL A 5 9.31 -2.63 13.54
N ALA A 6 9.10 -2.25 12.28
CA ALA A 6 8.00 -2.73 11.45
C ALA A 6 8.41 -2.92 9.99
N ASN A 7 7.60 -3.64 9.24
CA ASN A 7 7.83 -3.92 7.81
C ASN A 7 7.64 -2.65 6.95
N TYR A 8 6.73 -1.76 7.34
CA TYR A 8 6.51 -0.49 6.66
C TYR A 8 6.32 0.65 7.67
N PRO A 9 6.66 1.90 7.33
CA PRO A 9 6.19 3.07 8.08
C PRO A 9 4.67 3.21 8.01
N PRO A 10 4.02 3.76 9.05
CA PRO A 10 2.67 4.31 8.91
C PRO A 10 2.66 5.37 7.82
N MET A 11 1.53 5.54 7.12
CA MET A 11 1.36 6.56 6.08
C MET A 11 2.31 6.43 4.88
N TYR A 12 2.96 5.27 4.70
CA TYR A 12 3.79 4.98 3.53
C TYR A 12 2.96 4.28 2.45
N GLY A 13 2.04 5.03 1.83
CA GLY A 13 1.07 4.49 0.88
C GLY A 13 0.23 3.33 1.45
N VAL A 14 -0.38 2.54 0.55
CA VAL A 14 -1.23 1.38 0.89
C VAL A 14 -0.48 0.28 1.66
N GLY A 15 0.86 0.34 1.74
CA GLY A 15 1.67 -0.74 2.28
C GLY A 15 1.37 -2.05 1.55
N ARG A 16 1.39 -3.16 2.27
CA ARG A 16 0.86 -4.43 1.78
C ARG A 16 -0.55 -4.63 2.31
N THR A 17 -1.50 -4.94 1.44
CA THR A 17 -2.82 -5.42 1.82
C THR A 17 -2.86 -6.94 1.76
N VAL A 18 -3.69 -7.55 2.60
CA VAL A 18 -3.90 -9.00 2.67
C VAL A 18 -5.39 -9.30 2.70
N ARG A 19 -5.75 -10.49 2.23
CA ARG A 19 -7.10 -11.01 2.42
C ARG A 19 -7.28 -11.37 3.89
N VAL A 20 -8.41 -10.96 4.46
CA VAL A 20 -8.78 -11.31 5.84
C VAL A 20 -10.20 -11.88 5.83
N LEU A 21 -10.38 -13.04 6.45
CA LEU A 21 -11.70 -13.63 6.65
C LEU A 21 -12.08 -13.52 8.13
N ILE A 22 -13.26 -12.96 8.39
CA ILE A 22 -13.77 -12.71 9.73
C ILE A 22 -15.24 -13.15 9.75
N GLN A 23 -15.57 -14.14 10.59
CA GLN A 23 -16.94 -14.66 10.72
C GLN A 23 -17.59 -15.06 9.37
N GLY A 24 -16.81 -15.52 8.39
CA GLY A 24 -17.30 -15.86 7.05
C GLY A 24 -17.51 -14.67 6.11
N LEU A 25 -17.25 -13.44 6.55
CA LEU A 25 -17.11 -12.26 5.69
C LEU A 25 -15.66 -12.16 5.22
N GLU A 26 -15.48 -11.96 3.91
CA GLU A 26 -14.15 -11.78 3.31
C GLU A 26 -13.89 -10.31 2.99
N ASP A 27 -12.74 -9.82 3.44
CA ASP A 27 -12.12 -8.62 2.89
C ASP A 27 -11.06 -9.05 1.88
N GLU A 28 -11.32 -8.84 0.59
CA GLU A 28 -10.42 -9.26 -0.47
C GLU A 28 -9.13 -8.40 -0.53
N GLU A 29 -8.08 -8.98 -1.13
CA GLU A 29 -6.88 -8.21 -1.48
C GLU A 29 -7.22 -7.14 -2.51
N GLY A 30 -6.71 -5.92 -2.32
CA GLY A 30 -6.84 -4.87 -3.31
C GLY A 30 -6.49 -3.49 -2.76
N PRO A 31 -6.63 -2.44 -3.59
CA PRO A 31 -6.34 -1.06 -3.18
C PRO A 31 -7.16 -0.56 -1.99
N ARG A 32 -8.22 -1.26 -1.59
CA ARG A 32 -9.09 -0.96 -0.44
C ARG A 32 -9.08 -2.06 0.63
N GLY A 33 -8.23 -3.07 0.47
CA GLY A 33 -8.17 -4.22 1.38
C GLY A 33 -7.48 -3.89 2.70
N THR A 34 -7.49 -4.88 3.60
CA THR A 34 -6.89 -4.75 4.94
C THR A 34 -5.38 -4.62 4.88
N VAL A 35 -4.83 -3.57 5.49
CA VAL A 35 -3.38 -3.32 5.56
C VAL A 35 -2.73 -4.26 6.57
N PHE A 36 -1.61 -4.86 6.18
CA PHE A 36 -0.86 -5.83 6.98
C PHE A 36 0.43 -5.25 7.54
N ARG A 37 0.62 -5.35 8.86
CA ARG A 37 1.81 -4.84 9.56
C ARG A 37 2.42 -5.89 10.50
N ALA A 38 3.62 -6.33 10.18
CA ALA A 38 4.45 -7.09 11.12
C ALA A 38 5.22 -6.11 12.01
N VAL A 39 5.02 -6.18 13.34
CA VAL A 39 5.53 -5.19 14.28
C VAL A 39 6.18 -5.83 15.52
N THR A 40 7.18 -5.15 16.08
CA THR A 40 7.74 -5.55 17.38
C THR A 40 6.85 -5.10 18.55
N PRO A 41 6.92 -5.76 19.72
CA PRO A 41 6.12 -5.45 20.91
C PRO A 41 6.00 -3.96 21.28
N ARG A 42 7.09 -3.20 21.18
CA ARG A 42 7.11 -1.77 21.56
C ARG A 42 6.62 -0.83 20.46
N TYR A 43 6.07 -1.33 19.36
CA TYR A 43 5.63 -0.51 18.22
C TYR A 43 4.57 0.51 18.60
N PHE A 44 3.51 0.06 19.28
CA PHE A 44 2.40 0.91 19.70
C PHE A 44 2.87 2.00 20.68
N GLU A 45 3.74 1.66 21.65
CA GLU A 45 4.37 2.62 22.55
C GLU A 45 5.26 3.63 21.81
N THR A 46 6.09 3.15 20.89
CA THR A 46 7.06 3.98 20.15
C THR A 46 6.39 4.94 19.18
N LEU A 47 5.27 4.54 18.58
CA LEU A 47 4.48 5.41 17.71
C LEU A 47 3.36 6.14 18.45
N GLY A 48 3.12 5.83 19.71
CA GLY A 48 2.07 6.47 20.51
C GLY A 48 0.69 6.15 19.98
N ILE A 49 0.49 4.92 19.49
CA ILE A 49 -0.78 4.38 19.04
C ILE A 49 -1.43 3.71 20.26
N PRO A 50 -2.52 4.25 20.82
CA PRO A 50 -3.20 3.63 21.95
C PRO A 50 -3.76 2.25 21.62
N ILE A 51 -3.64 1.32 22.55
CA ILE A 51 -4.47 0.10 22.57
C ILE A 51 -5.76 0.46 23.30
N LEU A 52 -6.87 0.41 22.58
CA LEU A 52 -8.20 0.76 23.07
C LEU A 52 -8.78 -0.33 23.97
N ARG A 53 -8.59 -1.60 23.60
CA ARG A 53 -9.01 -2.79 24.37
C ARG A 53 -8.02 -3.93 24.25
N GLY A 54 -8.01 -4.83 25.23
CA GLY A 54 -7.14 -5.99 25.27
C GLY A 54 -5.70 -5.65 25.65
N ARG A 55 -4.73 -6.30 25.01
CA ARG A 55 -3.29 -6.14 25.28
C ARG A 55 -2.49 -5.88 24.01
N THR A 56 -1.29 -5.36 24.20
CA THR A 56 -0.27 -5.33 23.13
C THR A 56 0.46 -6.68 23.04
N PHE A 57 1.34 -6.81 22.04
CA PHE A 57 2.20 -7.99 21.92
C PHE A 57 3.23 -8.05 23.03
N VAL A 58 3.51 -9.25 23.50
CA VAL A 58 4.54 -9.54 24.50
C VAL A 58 5.60 -10.46 23.90
N HIS A 59 6.74 -10.63 24.58
CA HIS A 59 7.84 -11.46 24.06
C HIS A 59 7.48 -12.95 23.93
N SER A 60 6.48 -13.43 24.67
CA SER A 60 5.97 -14.80 24.55
C SER A 60 5.08 -15.02 23.33
N ASP A 61 4.67 -13.96 22.61
CA ASP A 61 3.95 -14.06 21.34
C ASP A 61 4.95 -14.37 20.21
N SER A 62 5.61 -15.53 20.31
CA SER A 62 6.69 -15.99 19.42
C SER A 62 6.27 -17.21 18.60
N VAL A 63 7.17 -17.66 17.72
CA VAL A 63 7.01 -18.93 16.99
C VAL A 63 6.77 -20.07 17.98
N GLY A 64 5.83 -20.97 17.65
CA GLY A 64 5.46 -22.12 18.48
C GLY A 64 4.47 -21.80 19.61
N GLY A 65 4.23 -20.51 19.87
CA GLY A 65 3.11 -20.07 20.68
C GLY A 65 1.82 -19.95 19.87
N GLU A 66 0.79 -19.47 20.54
CA GLU A 66 -0.48 -19.17 19.88
C GLU A 66 -0.34 -18.01 18.88
N GLN A 67 -0.95 -18.18 17.71
CA GLN A 67 -0.97 -17.15 16.68
C GLN A 67 -1.94 -16.04 17.07
N VAL A 68 -1.40 -14.84 17.28
CA VAL A 68 -2.18 -13.68 17.75
C VAL A 68 -2.17 -12.54 16.75
N VAL A 69 -3.18 -11.68 16.84
CA VAL A 69 -3.34 -10.48 15.99
C VAL A 69 -3.91 -9.34 16.82
N ILE A 70 -3.54 -8.11 16.45
CA ILE A 70 -4.19 -6.89 16.91
C ILE A 70 -4.84 -6.25 15.69
N VAL A 71 -6.10 -5.86 15.80
CA VAL A 71 -6.83 -5.15 14.74
C VAL A 71 -6.98 -3.69 15.12
N ASP A 72 -7.18 -2.79 14.15
CA ASP A 72 -7.64 -1.44 14.47
C ASP A 72 -9.15 -1.40 14.74
N ARG A 73 -9.62 -0.23 15.21
CA ARG A 73 -11.04 -0.03 15.50
C ARG A 73 -11.88 -0.06 14.22
N ILE A 74 -11.37 0.42 13.07
CA ILE A 74 -12.09 0.32 11.78
C ILE A 74 -12.47 -1.14 11.48
N LEU A 75 -11.55 -2.10 11.57
CA LEU A 75 -11.87 -3.52 11.36
C LEU A 75 -12.77 -4.08 12.45
N ALA A 76 -12.50 -3.73 13.71
CA ALA A 76 -13.32 -4.19 14.83
C ALA A 76 -14.79 -3.79 14.63
N ASP A 77 -15.05 -2.51 14.33
CA ASP A 77 -16.41 -1.99 14.16
C ASP A 77 -17.07 -2.56 12.89
N ARG A 78 -16.29 -2.75 11.81
CA ARG A 78 -16.80 -3.27 10.53
C ARG A 78 -17.29 -4.72 10.61
N PHE A 79 -16.58 -5.57 11.37
CA PHE A 79 -16.89 -7.00 11.41
C PHE A 79 -17.54 -7.48 12.70
N PHE A 80 -17.38 -6.73 13.79
CA PHE A 80 -17.88 -7.11 15.10
C PHE A 80 -18.83 -6.08 15.68
N SER A 81 -19.51 -5.27 14.84
CA SER A 81 -20.50 -4.21 15.14
C SER A 81 -20.88 -4.01 16.62
N SER A 82 -21.39 -5.04 17.28
CA SER A 82 -21.80 -5.04 18.70
C SER A 82 -21.27 -6.21 19.54
N GLU A 83 -20.42 -7.09 18.99
CA GLU A 83 -19.77 -8.19 19.70
C GLU A 83 -18.37 -7.80 20.17
N ASP A 84 -17.87 -8.45 21.23
CA ASP A 84 -16.47 -8.28 21.60
C ASP A 84 -15.56 -9.05 20.63
N PRO A 85 -14.69 -8.36 19.86
CA PRO A 85 -13.74 -9.03 18.98
C PRO A 85 -12.62 -9.71 19.77
N ILE A 86 -12.35 -9.31 21.01
CA ILE A 86 -11.26 -9.89 21.81
C ILE A 86 -11.53 -11.38 22.04
N GLY A 87 -10.53 -12.20 21.74
CA GLY A 87 -10.61 -13.66 21.87
C GLY A 87 -11.22 -14.36 20.65
N ARG A 88 -11.81 -13.62 19.70
CA ARG A 88 -12.28 -14.19 18.42
C ARG A 88 -11.11 -14.52 17.51
N GLU A 89 -11.35 -15.46 16.61
CA GLU A 89 -10.39 -15.87 15.61
C GLU A 89 -10.72 -15.24 14.26
N ILE A 90 -9.67 -14.83 13.55
CA ILE A 90 -9.73 -14.36 12.18
C ILE A 90 -8.71 -15.11 11.35
N ILE A 91 -8.97 -15.20 10.05
CA ILE A 91 -8.04 -15.80 9.12
C ILE A 91 -7.32 -14.69 8.38
N VAL A 92 -5.99 -14.68 8.44
CA VAL A 92 -5.15 -13.73 7.72
C VAL A 92 -4.38 -14.50 6.65
N ASN A 93 -4.54 -14.11 5.39
CA ASN A 93 -3.76 -14.68 4.29
C ASN A 93 -2.38 -14.01 4.24
N GLU A 94 -1.39 -14.63 4.87
CA GLU A 94 -0.06 -14.03 5.04
C GLU A 94 0.85 -14.21 3.82
N SER A 95 0.56 -15.16 2.94
CA SER A 95 1.31 -15.39 1.71
C SER A 95 0.50 -16.23 0.73
N ARG A 96 0.67 -15.93 -0.56
CA ARG A 96 0.14 -16.74 -1.66
C ARG A 96 0.67 -18.19 -1.65
N VAL A 97 1.82 -18.42 -1.01
CA VAL A 97 2.49 -19.73 -0.99
C VAL A 97 2.08 -20.56 0.24
N HIS A 98 1.79 -19.91 1.36
CA HIS A 98 1.63 -20.59 2.65
C HIS A 98 0.20 -20.59 3.20
N GLY A 99 -0.71 -19.86 2.54
CA GLY A 99 -2.14 -19.95 2.80
C GLY A 99 -2.62 -19.17 4.01
N ASP A 100 -3.80 -19.57 4.46
CA ASP A 100 -4.63 -18.92 5.48
C ASP A 100 -4.16 -19.29 6.89
N VAL A 101 -3.86 -18.29 7.71
CA VAL A 101 -3.43 -18.47 9.11
C VAL A 101 -4.53 -18.01 10.06
N VAL A 102 -5.00 -18.91 10.92
CA VAL A 102 -5.94 -18.56 11.99
C VAL A 102 -5.19 -17.82 13.09
N ARG A 103 -5.67 -16.64 13.46
CA ARG A 103 -5.10 -15.79 14.50
C ARG A 103 -6.17 -15.34 15.48
N ARG A 104 -5.86 -15.38 16.77
CA ARG A 104 -6.74 -14.86 17.82
C ARG A 104 -6.51 -13.37 18.06
N ILE A 105 -7.58 -12.59 18.06
CA ILE A 105 -7.55 -11.17 18.37
C ILE A 105 -7.25 -10.98 19.85
N VAL A 106 -6.13 -10.33 20.17
CA VAL A 106 -5.71 -10.06 21.57
C VAL A 106 -5.80 -8.58 21.95
N GLY A 107 -6.01 -7.71 20.96
CA GLY A 107 -6.12 -6.27 21.20
C GLY A 107 -6.77 -5.52 20.05
N ILE A 108 -7.29 -4.34 20.38
CA ILE A 108 -7.81 -3.36 19.42
C ILE A 108 -6.96 -2.10 19.55
N ALA A 109 -6.31 -1.68 18.47
CA ALA A 109 -5.55 -0.44 18.41
C ALA A 109 -6.42 0.73 17.92
N SER A 110 -6.02 1.96 18.26
CA SER A 110 -6.62 3.14 17.65
C SER A 110 -6.34 3.19 16.16
N ASP A 111 -7.21 3.86 15.42
CA ASP A 111 -7.05 4.05 13.98
C ASP A 111 -5.73 4.78 13.69
N THR A 112 -5.04 4.31 12.67
CA THR A 112 -3.83 4.95 12.16
C THR A 112 -4.10 5.40 10.75
N LYS A 113 -3.79 6.65 10.44
CA LYS A 113 -3.83 7.10 9.05
C LYS A 113 -2.83 6.25 8.25
N GLN A 114 -3.30 5.59 7.20
CA GLN A 114 -2.46 4.79 6.31
C GLN A 114 -2.14 5.52 5.02
N GLN A 115 -2.93 6.55 4.66
CA GLN A 115 -2.64 7.44 3.54
C GLN A 115 -3.30 8.81 3.76
N ALA A 116 -2.67 9.87 3.27
CA ALA A 116 -3.20 11.23 3.37
C ALA A 116 -4.21 11.58 2.26
N LEU A 117 -4.35 10.79 1.18
CA LEU A 117 -5.00 11.26 -0.06
C LEU A 117 -5.65 10.15 -0.92
N ILE A 118 -6.08 9.02 -0.34
CA ILE A 118 -7.21 8.30 -0.97
C ILE A 118 -8.40 8.80 -0.20
N ASP A 119 -8.94 9.88 -0.75
CA ASP A 119 -9.88 10.77 -0.13
C ASP A 119 -11.00 10.02 0.60
N GLU A 120 -11.51 10.66 1.65
CA GLU A 120 -12.87 10.47 2.16
C GLU A 120 -13.90 10.39 1.01
N ALA A 121 -13.60 11.01 -0.13
CA ALA A 121 -14.37 10.98 -1.38
C ALA A 121 -14.29 9.65 -2.17
N GLU A 122 -13.26 8.81 -1.98
CA GLU A 122 -13.15 7.50 -2.63
C GLU A 122 -13.61 6.32 -1.74
N GLY A 123 -13.97 6.57 -0.48
CA GLY A 123 -14.58 5.55 0.38
C GLY A 123 -13.64 4.41 0.77
N TRP A 124 -12.33 4.67 0.92
CA TRP A 124 -11.44 3.69 1.54
C TRP A 124 -11.90 3.40 2.97
N ASN A 125 -12.20 2.14 3.26
CA ASN A 125 -12.58 1.63 4.58
C ASN A 125 -11.69 0.44 5.04
N GLY A 126 -10.55 0.19 4.38
CA GLY A 126 -9.61 -0.86 4.75
C GLY A 126 -8.89 -0.49 6.04
N GLY A 127 -9.16 -1.23 7.11
CA GLY A 127 -8.43 -1.07 8.37
C GLY A 127 -7.11 -1.86 8.37
N VAL A 128 -6.54 -2.05 9.56
CA VAL A 128 -5.18 -2.55 9.73
C VAL A 128 -5.13 -3.76 10.64
N VAL A 129 -4.49 -4.83 10.18
CA VAL A 129 -4.06 -5.96 11.03
C VAL A 129 -2.59 -5.83 11.36
N TYR A 130 -2.29 -5.98 12.65
CA TYR A 130 -0.95 -6.05 13.19
C TYR A 130 -0.68 -7.48 13.64
N ILE A 131 0.48 -8.01 13.27
CA ILE A 131 0.95 -9.31 13.77
C ILE A 131 2.31 -9.14 14.47
N PRO A 132 2.62 -9.97 15.47
CA PRO A 132 3.91 -9.91 16.11
C PRO A 132 4.99 -10.38 15.13
N HIS A 133 6.03 -9.58 14.98
CA HIS A 133 7.15 -9.88 14.08
C HIS A 133 7.74 -11.28 14.30
N ALA A 134 7.84 -11.71 15.57
CA ALA A 134 8.37 -13.02 15.93
C ALA A 134 7.58 -14.18 15.29
N GLN A 135 6.28 -14.01 15.02
CA GLN A 135 5.45 -15.01 14.34
C GLN A 135 5.47 -14.80 12.82
N GLY A 136 5.44 -13.55 12.36
CA GLY A 136 5.33 -13.22 10.93
C GLY A 136 6.61 -13.36 10.10
N ALA A 137 7.80 -13.18 10.69
CA ALA A 137 9.05 -13.17 9.92
C ALA A 137 9.79 -14.50 9.87
N THR A 138 9.52 -15.39 10.80
CA THR A 138 10.25 -16.66 10.94
C THR A 138 9.55 -17.82 10.24
N GLN A 139 8.23 -17.73 10.05
CA GLN A 139 7.44 -18.85 9.55
C GLN A 139 7.36 -18.89 8.02
N TYR A 140 7.63 -17.77 7.33
CA TYR A 140 7.39 -17.67 5.89
C TYR A 140 8.57 -17.02 5.15
N VAL A 141 9.26 -17.82 4.34
CA VAL A 141 10.42 -17.47 3.47
C VAL A 141 10.00 -16.63 2.26
N ASP A 142 8.83 -16.02 2.31
CA ASP A 142 8.35 -15.16 1.24
C ASP A 142 8.87 -13.74 1.51
N TYR A 143 9.71 -13.25 0.59
CA TYR A 143 10.39 -11.94 0.64
C TYR A 143 9.43 -10.76 0.81
N GLN A 144 8.12 -10.99 0.64
CA GLN A 144 7.05 -9.99 0.75
C GLN A 144 6.37 -9.90 2.13
N VAL A 145 6.58 -10.86 3.04
CA VAL A 145 5.89 -10.90 4.36
C VAL A 145 6.80 -10.48 5.51
N GLY A 146 8.08 -10.88 5.44
CA GLY A 146 9.08 -10.58 6.46
C GLY A 146 9.79 -9.24 6.27
N PHE A 147 10.64 -8.90 7.23
CA PHE A 147 11.54 -7.73 7.19
C PHE A 147 12.60 -7.75 6.07
N ARG A 148 12.62 -8.77 5.22
CA ARG A 148 13.62 -8.94 4.15
C ARG A 148 13.43 -7.99 2.96
N GLY A 149 12.20 -7.50 2.73
CA GLY A 149 11.91 -6.58 1.62
C GLY A 149 11.88 -5.10 2.04
N ASN A 150 11.27 -4.79 3.18
CA ASN A 150 11.19 -3.44 3.75
C ASN A 150 11.31 -3.53 5.27
N LEU A 151 12.19 -2.69 5.82
CA LEU A 151 12.46 -2.60 7.25
C LEU A 151 12.44 -1.13 7.68
N ALA A 152 11.56 -0.79 8.60
CA ALA A 152 11.50 0.53 9.20
C ALA A 152 11.79 0.44 10.69
N ILE A 153 12.81 1.20 11.12
CA ILE A 153 13.20 1.32 12.52
C ILE A 153 12.68 2.66 13.02
N PHE A 154 11.91 2.61 14.11
CA PHE A 154 11.37 3.77 14.79
C PHE A 154 12.10 3.97 16.11
N SER A 155 12.40 5.21 16.43
CA SER A 155 12.87 5.60 17.76
C SER A 155 12.10 6.82 18.24
N ARG A 156 11.75 6.82 19.53
CA ARG A 156 11.11 7.93 20.22
C ARG A 156 12.02 8.43 21.33
N ARG A 157 12.30 9.73 21.30
CA ARG A 157 13.10 10.46 22.28
C ARG A 157 12.50 11.85 22.46
N SER A 158 12.71 12.44 23.64
CA SER A 158 12.56 13.88 23.87
C SER A 158 13.76 14.65 23.28
N GLY A 159 13.52 15.80 22.65
CA GLY A 159 14.54 16.65 22.03
C GLY A 159 14.60 16.52 20.49
N ASP A 160 15.71 16.96 19.89
CA ASP A 160 15.90 16.90 18.43
C ASP A 160 16.12 15.43 17.96
N PRO A 161 15.19 14.86 17.17
CA PRO A 161 15.34 13.48 16.69
C PRO A 161 16.45 13.34 15.63
N GLY A 162 16.83 14.42 14.94
CA GLY A 162 17.84 14.40 13.87
C GLY A 162 19.23 13.99 14.35
N VAL A 163 19.52 14.21 15.64
CA VAL A 163 20.82 13.87 16.26
C VAL A 163 21.07 12.35 16.27
N LEU A 164 20.01 11.53 16.23
CA LEU A 164 20.14 10.07 16.22
C LEU A 164 20.41 9.49 14.83
N ALA A 165 20.29 10.29 13.76
CA ALA A 165 20.43 9.78 12.40
C ALA A 165 21.81 9.14 12.18
N ARG A 166 22.89 9.91 12.40
CA ARG A 166 24.26 9.41 12.19
C ARG A 166 24.64 8.22 13.07
N PRO A 167 24.42 8.25 14.41
CA PRO A 167 24.75 7.10 15.26
C PRO A 167 24.00 5.82 14.86
N VAL A 168 22.74 5.92 14.46
CA VAL A 168 21.96 4.76 14.02
C VAL A 168 22.49 4.21 12.69
N GLU A 169 22.85 5.08 11.73
CA GLU A 169 23.47 4.64 10.48
C GLU A 169 24.80 3.91 10.70
N GLU A 170 25.63 4.40 11.61
CA GLU A 170 26.90 3.77 11.95
C GLU A 170 26.69 2.36 12.53
N VAL A 171 25.73 2.20 13.44
CA VAL A 171 25.39 0.88 14.00
C VAL A 171 24.84 -0.05 12.93
N ILE A 172 23.96 0.41 12.04
CA ILE A 172 23.45 -0.40 10.93
C ILE A 172 24.60 -0.87 10.04
N ARG A 173 25.53 0.03 9.68
CA ARG A 173 26.70 -0.30 8.86
C ARG A 173 27.67 -1.25 9.57
N LEU A 174 27.73 -1.24 10.90
CA LEU A 174 28.54 -2.20 11.67
C LEU A 174 27.94 -3.60 11.65
N VAL A 175 26.61 -3.71 11.70
CA VAL A 175 25.89 -4.98 11.63
C VAL A 175 25.93 -5.55 10.21
N ASP A 176 25.64 -4.72 9.21
CA ASP A 176 25.68 -5.08 7.81
C ASP A 176 26.11 -3.88 6.94
N ARG A 177 27.31 -3.97 6.37
CA ARG A 177 27.88 -2.92 5.51
C ARG A 177 27.20 -2.82 4.16
N GLN A 178 26.56 -3.89 3.69
CA GLN A 178 25.91 -3.94 2.39
C GLN A 178 24.45 -3.53 2.45
N GLN A 179 23.89 -3.35 3.66
CA GLN A 179 22.50 -2.95 3.86
C GLN A 179 22.23 -1.54 3.30
N PRO A 180 21.37 -1.39 2.28
CA PRO A 180 21.02 -0.07 1.76
C PRO A 180 20.13 0.68 2.75
N ILE A 181 20.58 1.85 3.21
CA ILE A 181 19.75 2.77 4.00
C ILE A 181 19.00 3.68 3.03
N ARG A 182 17.71 3.38 2.81
CA ARG A 182 16.89 4.11 1.81
C ARG A 182 16.59 5.54 2.23
N ARG A 183 16.14 5.73 3.47
CA ARG A 183 15.73 7.03 4.01
C ARG A 183 15.99 7.06 5.50
N ILE A 184 16.45 8.21 5.98
CA ILE A 184 16.58 8.52 7.41
C ILE A 184 16.00 9.90 7.66
N GLY A 185 15.29 10.05 8.77
CA GLY A 185 14.67 11.33 9.10
C GLY A 185 13.61 11.19 10.18
N THR A 186 13.00 12.32 10.52
CA THR A 186 11.84 12.34 11.39
C THR A 186 10.65 11.73 10.65
N LEU A 187 9.75 11.05 11.37
CA LEU A 187 8.55 10.47 10.77
C LEU A 187 7.74 11.52 9.99
N ARG A 188 7.65 12.75 10.52
CA ARG A 188 7.00 13.89 9.86
C ARG A 188 7.61 14.17 8.48
N LYS A 189 8.94 14.35 8.42
CA LYS A 189 9.63 14.64 7.15
C LYS A 189 9.47 13.51 6.14
N LEU A 190 9.52 12.26 6.60
CA LEU A 190 9.33 11.09 5.74
C LEU A 190 7.91 11.00 5.18
N ILE A 191 6.90 11.38 5.97
CA ILE A 191 5.50 11.45 5.51
C ILE A 191 5.37 12.56 4.46
N GLU A 192 5.85 13.77 4.74
CA GLU A 192 5.81 14.89 3.80
C GLU A 192 6.46 14.56 2.45
N GLU A 193 7.63 13.91 2.48
CA GLU A 193 8.32 13.43 1.26
C GLU A 193 7.55 12.32 0.55
N THR A 194 6.80 11.48 1.27
CA THR A 194 6.03 10.37 0.69
C THR A 194 4.70 10.83 0.14
N ASP A 195 4.04 11.81 0.77
CA ASP A 195 2.84 12.47 0.25
C ASP A 195 3.16 13.25 -1.02
N ALA A 196 4.30 13.95 -1.07
CA ALA A 196 4.77 14.61 -2.28
C ALA A 196 5.02 13.63 -3.44
N VAL A 197 5.57 12.44 -3.13
CA VAL A 197 5.77 11.38 -4.12
C VAL A 197 4.45 10.69 -4.50
N SER A 198 3.51 10.51 -3.57
CA SER A 198 2.18 9.93 -3.81
C SER A 198 1.30 10.86 -4.67
N CYS A 199 1.36 12.17 -4.44
CA CYS A 199 0.74 13.18 -5.29
C CYS A 199 1.35 13.16 -6.70
N CYS A 200 2.65 12.87 -6.82
CA CYS A 200 3.30 12.58 -8.09
C CYS A 200 3.02 11.15 -8.62
N SER A 201 2.53 10.22 -7.80
CA SER A 201 2.27 8.83 -8.18
C SER A 201 0.96 8.67 -8.96
N MET A 202 0.20 9.76 -9.15
CA MET A 202 -0.78 9.92 -10.24
C MET A 202 -0.13 10.17 -11.62
N LYS A 203 1.18 9.90 -11.78
CA LYS A 203 1.86 9.87 -13.08
C LYS A 203 1.24 8.94 -14.14
N PRO A 204 0.66 7.76 -13.84
CA PRO A 204 0.07 6.97 -14.92
C PRO A 204 -1.12 7.68 -15.56
N LEU A 205 -1.97 8.40 -14.81
CA LEU A 205 -3.11 9.10 -15.41
C LEU A 205 -2.68 10.22 -16.36
N ARG A 206 -1.66 11.02 -15.98
CA ARG A 206 -1.13 12.08 -16.85
C ARG A 206 -0.46 11.53 -18.10
N LEU A 207 0.25 10.41 -17.99
CA LEU A 207 0.86 9.74 -19.14
C LEU A 207 -0.22 9.17 -20.08
N HIS A 208 -1.25 8.52 -19.54
CA HIS A 208 -2.37 8.01 -20.34
C HIS A 208 -3.15 9.13 -21.02
N LEU A 209 -3.43 10.25 -20.33
CA LEU A 209 -4.07 11.42 -20.92
C LEU A 209 -3.20 12.09 -22.00
N ALA A 210 -1.88 12.14 -21.79
CA ALA A 210 -0.95 12.62 -22.82
C ALA A 210 -0.96 11.71 -24.05
N LEU A 211 -0.88 10.39 -23.87
CA LEU A 211 -0.97 9.42 -24.97
C LEU A 211 -2.32 9.51 -25.71
N LEU A 212 -3.44 9.60 -24.98
CA LEU A 212 -4.77 9.80 -25.55
C LEU A 212 -4.86 11.11 -26.33
N SER A 213 -4.27 12.19 -25.85
CA SER A 213 -4.23 13.47 -26.57
C SER A 213 -3.46 13.37 -27.89
N VAL A 214 -2.35 12.63 -27.91
CA VAL A 214 -1.55 12.38 -29.11
C VAL A 214 -2.33 11.51 -30.11
N PHE A 215 -2.97 10.42 -29.65
CA PHE A 215 -3.81 9.58 -30.51
C PHE A 215 -5.02 10.34 -31.08
N ALA A 216 -5.66 11.18 -30.27
CA ALA A 216 -6.76 12.03 -30.72
C ALA A 216 -6.31 13.01 -31.82
N LEU A 217 -5.12 13.59 -31.69
CA LEU A 217 -4.54 14.48 -32.68
C LEU A 217 -4.23 13.75 -34.01
N PHE A 218 -3.66 12.54 -33.94
CA PHE A 218 -3.45 11.71 -35.12
C PHE A 218 -4.77 11.35 -35.81
N GLY A 219 -5.78 10.94 -35.04
CA GLY A 219 -7.12 10.63 -35.56
C GLY A 219 -7.75 11.82 -36.29
N LEU A 220 -7.68 13.02 -35.71
CA LEU A 220 -8.15 14.26 -36.34
C LEU A 220 -7.44 14.52 -37.68
N THR A 221 -6.12 14.35 -37.70
CA THR A 221 -5.30 14.56 -38.91
C THR A 221 -5.68 13.56 -40.01
N THR A 222 -5.85 12.28 -39.68
CA THR A 222 -6.27 11.24 -40.62
C THR A 222 -7.68 11.51 -41.17
N VAL A 223 -8.62 11.95 -40.33
CA VAL A 223 -9.98 12.32 -40.74
C VAL A 223 -9.98 13.56 -41.65
N SER A 224 -9.06 14.52 -41.46
CA SER A 224 -8.95 15.67 -42.36
C SER A 224 -8.40 15.29 -43.74
N ILE A 225 -7.51 14.29 -43.85
CA ILE A 225 -6.88 13.89 -45.12
C ILE A 225 -7.80 12.93 -45.92
N GLY A 226 -8.53 12.03 -45.26
CA GLY A 226 -9.38 11.01 -45.91
C GLY A 226 -10.39 11.53 -46.97
N PRO A 227 -11.07 12.67 -46.76
CA PRO A 227 -11.99 13.24 -47.74
C PRO A 227 -11.28 13.66 -49.04
N TYR A 228 -10.05 14.19 -48.95
CA TYR A 228 -9.29 14.61 -50.13
C TYR A 228 -8.96 13.43 -51.05
N SER A 229 -8.62 12.26 -50.49
CA SER A 229 -8.39 11.04 -51.28
C SER A 229 -9.65 10.55 -52.00
N ALA A 230 -10.82 10.62 -51.36
CA ALA A 230 -12.07 10.18 -51.98
C ALA A 230 -12.54 11.14 -53.09
N VAL A 231 -12.36 12.45 -52.91
CA VAL A 231 -12.73 13.45 -53.92
C VAL A 231 -11.84 13.34 -55.15
N SER A 232 -10.52 13.13 -55.00
CA SER A 232 -9.62 12.93 -56.14
C SER A 232 -10.02 11.73 -57.01
N TYR A 233 -10.45 10.63 -56.39
CA TYR A 233 -10.93 9.45 -57.11
C TYR A 233 -12.21 9.73 -57.91
N VAL A 234 -13.16 10.48 -57.33
CA VAL A 234 -14.41 10.85 -58.02
C VAL A 234 -14.15 11.81 -59.18
N VAL A 235 -13.17 12.72 -59.04
CA VAL A 235 -12.77 13.63 -60.13
C VAL A 235 -12.11 12.85 -61.28
N GLU A 236 -11.24 11.90 -60.97
CA GLU A 236 -10.57 11.06 -61.98
C GLU A 236 -11.60 10.19 -62.75
N GLN A 237 -12.58 9.63 -62.04
CA GLN A 237 -13.66 8.82 -62.63
C GLN A 237 -14.61 9.65 -63.51
N ARG A 238 -14.93 10.91 -63.12
CA ARG A 238 -15.76 11.82 -63.94
C ARG A 238 -15.03 12.37 -65.17
N THR A 239 -13.70 12.42 -65.17
CA THR A 239 -12.92 12.91 -66.31
C THR A 239 -12.96 11.91 -67.49
N GLN A 240 -13.04 10.60 -67.21
CA GLN A 240 -13.24 9.57 -68.24
C GLN A 240 -14.64 9.62 -68.88
N GLU A 241 -15.70 9.90 -68.12
CA GLU A 241 -17.06 10.07 -68.67
C GLU A 241 -17.19 11.31 -69.59
N ILE A 242 -16.49 12.39 -69.28
CA ILE A 242 -16.48 13.60 -70.11
C ILE A 242 -15.65 13.40 -71.38
N GLY A 243 -14.48 12.74 -71.27
CA GLY A 243 -13.62 12.45 -72.41
C GLY A 243 -14.28 11.53 -73.45
N THR A 244 -15.15 10.63 -73.01
CA THR A 244 -15.91 9.74 -73.90
C THR A 244 -17.10 10.41 -74.58
N ARG A 245 -17.68 11.48 -73.99
CA ARG A 245 -18.75 12.27 -74.62
C ARG A 245 -18.25 13.36 -75.57
N MET A 246 -17.01 13.84 -75.44
CA MET A 246 -16.41 14.77 -76.41
C MET A 246 -15.88 14.08 -77.67
N ALA A 247 -15.75 12.75 -77.65
CA ALA A 247 -15.24 11.95 -78.77
C ALA A 247 -16.33 11.49 -79.75
N HIS A 248 -17.55 12.02 -79.64
CA HIS A 248 -18.69 11.67 -80.48
C HIS A 248 -19.35 12.89 -81.13
#